data_AF-A0A7S0BL63-F1
#
_entry.id   AF-A0A7S0BL63-F1
#
_cell.length_a   1.000
_cell.length_b   1.000
_cell.length_c   1.000
_cell.angle_alpha   90.00
_cell.angle_beta   90.00
_cell.angle_gamma   90.00
#
_symmetry.space_group_name_H-M   'P 1'
#
loop_
_entity.id
_entity.type
_entity.pdbx_description
1 polymer ?
#
loop_
_entity_poly.entity_id
_entity_poly.type
_entity_poly.pdbx_seq_one_letter_code
_entity_poly.pdbx_strand_id
1 'polypeptide(L)'
;MARQVERKDEESIEEWIERVVKENAVVVYSKTYCPYCTMAKNEISAVRDVAGFKGAVIFEIDRMRDGNRIQQALAKKTGRRTVPNVFVNGKSVGGGDDVVRLSRTHKLSPMIRDAVSAVSVSA
;
A
#
# COMPACT_ATOMS: atom_id res chain seq x y z
N MET A 1 -3.21 -5.66 15.99
CA MET A 1 -3.55 -4.22 16.13
C MET A 1 -2.91 -3.49 14.96
N ALA A 2 -3.69 -2.80 14.13
CA ALA A 2 -3.14 -2.00 13.04
C ALA A 2 -2.33 -0.84 13.66
N ARG A 3 -1.04 -0.72 13.33
CA ARG A 3 -0.26 0.46 13.68
C ARG A 3 -0.96 1.66 13.02
N GLN A 4 -1.60 2.52 13.82
CA GLN A 4 -2.09 3.80 13.31
C GLN A 4 -0.87 4.66 13.00
N VAL A 5 -0.53 4.79 11.71
CA VAL A 5 0.53 5.71 11.29
C VAL A 5 -0.07 7.09 11.21
N GLU A 6 -0.06 7.79 12.34
CA GLU A 6 -0.52 9.17 12.42
C GLU A 6 0.44 10.11 11.65
N ARG A 7 -0.12 11.19 11.12
CA ARG A 7 0.66 12.29 10.57
C ARG A 7 1.17 13.16 11.71
N LYS A 8 2.40 13.65 11.59
CA LYS A 8 2.92 14.69 12.49
C LYS A 8 2.35 16.05 12.08
N ASP A 9 2.21 16.99 13.02
CA ASP A 9 1.51 18.27 12.81
C ASP A 9 2.08 19.12 11.66
N GLU A 10 3.39 19.03 11.41
CA GLU A 10 4.09 19.79 10.37
C GLU A 10 4.33 18.98 9.07
N GLU A 11 3.97 17.70 9.04
CA GLU A 11 4.23 16.81 7.90
C GLU A 11 3.17 17.01 6.79
N SER A 12 3.63 17.29 5.57
CA SER A 12 2.74 17.34 4.40
C SER A 12 2.16 15.96 4.06
N ILE A 13 1.09 15.93 3.28
CA ILE A 13 0.47 14.66 2.86
C ILE A 13 1.42 13.85 1.99
N GLU A 14 2.18 14.54 1.13
CA GLU A 14 3.17 13.95 0.25
C GLU A 14 4.33 13.32 1.04
N GLU A 15 4.88 14.01 2.04
CA GLU A 15 5.92 13.48 2.92
C GLU A 15 5.41 12.30 3.74
N TRP A 16 4.19 12.39 4.27
CA TRP A 16 3.57 11.28 4.99
C TRP A 16 3.39 10.06 4.11
N ILE A 17 2.90 10.22 2.87
CA ILE A 17 2.79 9.11 1.92
C ILE A 17 4.16 8.50 1.68
N GLU A 18 5.19 9.31 1.40
CA GLU A 18 6.55 8.84 1.15
C GLU A 18 7.10 8.02 2.32
N ARG A 19 7.00 8.56 3.53
CA ARG A 19 7.44 7.88 4.74
C ARG A 19 6.70 6.57 4.94
N VAL A 20 5.37 6.59 4.85
CA VAL A 20 4.52 5.41 5.03
C VAL A 20 4.87 4.31 4.04
N VAL A 21 5.05 4.63 2.75
CA VAL A 21 5.37 3.61 1.73
C VAL A 21 6.80 3.09 1.83
N LYS A 22 7.71 3.87 2.42
CA LYS A 22 9.11 3.47 2.66
C LYS A 22 9.26 2.60 3.91
N GLU A 23 8.52 2.91 4.98
CA GLU A 23 8.59 2.21 6.27
C GLU A 23 7.81 0.89 6.29
N ASN A 24 6.96 0.63 5.28
CA ASN A 24 6.10 -0.54 5.25
C ASN A 24 6.28 -1.32 3.95
N ALA A 25 6.47 -2.64 4.07
CA ALA A 25 6.74 -3.50 2.93
C ALA A 25 5.63 -3.46 1.87
N VAL A 26 4.37 -3.38 2.31
CA VAL A 26 3.20 -3.23 1.46
C VAL A 26 2.23 -2.21 2.06
N VAL A 27 1.79 -1.26 1.23
CA VAL A 27 0.78 -0.25 1.59
C VAL A 27 -0.34 -0.26 0.56
N VAL A 28 -1.59 -0.23 1.03
CA VAL A 28 -2.78 -0.18 0.18
C VAL A 28 -3.61 1.05 0.55
N TYR A 29 -3.64 2.04 -0.34
CA TYR A 29 -4.64 3.11 -0.25
C TYR A 29 -5.92 2.64 -0.93
N SER A 30 -7.01 2.63 -0.16
CA SER A 30 -8.25 1.92 -0.46
C SER A 30 -9.47 2.81 -0.19
N LYS A 31 -10.64 2.38 -0.67
CA LYS A 31 -11.92 2.83 -0.15
C LYS A 31 -12.80 1.65 0.24
N THR A 32 -13.58 1.80 1.31
CA THR A 32 -14.32 0.67 1.90
C THR A 32 -15.36 0.03 0.99
N TYR A 33 -15.94 0.81 0.07
CA TYR A 33 -16.95 0.34 -0.89
C TYR A 33 -16.36 -0.16 -2.22
N CYS A 34 -15.04 -0.12 -2.41
CA CYS A 34 -14.42 -0.39 -3.71
C CYS A 34 -14.13 -1.89 -3.91
N PRO A 35 -14.74 -2.55 -4.92
CA PRO A 35 -14.53 -3.98 -5.14
C PRO A 35 -13.08 -4.32 -5.56
N TYR A 36 -12.44 -3.46 -6.36
CA TYR A 36 -11.03 -3.64 -6.75
C TYR A 36 -10.07 -3.52 -5.55
N CYS A 37 -10.44 -2.75 -4.51
CA CYS A 37 -9.68 -2.69 -3.27
C CYS A 37 -9.78 -4.02 -2.52
N THR A 38 -10.97 -4.61 -2.44
CA THR A 38 -11.18 -5.94 -1.86
C THR A 38 -10.36 -7.00 -2.59
N MET A 39 -10.35 -6.98 -3.93
CA MET A 39 -9.54 -7.89 -4.73
C MET A 39 -8.04 -7.78 -4.39
N ALA A 40 -7.48 -6.55 -4.41
CA ALA A 40 -6.07 -6.34 -4.07
C ALA A 40 -5.72 -6.84 -2.67
N LYS A 41 -6.56 -6.52 -1.67
CA LYS A 41 -6.36 -6.95 -0.28
C LYS A 41 -6.39 -8.47 -0.16
N ASN A 42 -7.31 -9.15 -0.84
CA ASN A 42 -7.41 -10.60 -0.80
C ASN A 42 -6.14 -11.25 -1.34
N GLU A 43 -5.68 -10.84 -2.53
CA GLU A 43 -4.44 -11.35 -3.14
C GLU A 43 -3.22 -11.13 -2.25
N ILE A 44 -3.05 -9.93 -1.69
CA ILE A 44 -1.93 -9.63 -0.79
C ILE A 44 -2.03 -10.43 0.51
N SER A 45 -3.24 -10.59 1.08
CA SER A 45 -3.46 -11.36 2.29
C SER A 45 -3.24 -12.86 2.10
N ALA A 46 -3.36 -13.36 0.87
CA ALA A 46 -3.13 -14.76 0.53
C ALA A 46 -1.63 -15.13 0.50
N VAL A 47 -0.72 -14.16 0.50
CA VAL A 47 0.73 -14.39 0.54
C VAL A 47 1.13 -14.92 1.91
N ARG A 48 1.45 -16.21 1.99
CA ARG A 48 1.85 -16.93 3.22
C ARG A 48 3.28 -17.48 3.16
N ASP A 49 3.90 -17.49 1.99
CA ASP A 49 5.23 -18.06 1.73
C ASP A 49 6.39 -17.08 1.97
N VAL A 50 6.10 -15.90 2.53
CA VAL A 50 7.08 -14.86 2.85
C VAL A 50 7.24 -14.74 4.36
N ALA A 51 8.35 -15.25 4.89
CA ALA A 51 8.69 -15.13 6.31
C ALA A 51 8.78 -13.65 6.72
N GLY A 52 8.21 -13.30 7.87
CA GLY A 52 8.20 -11.93 8.39
C GLY A 52 7.11 -11.02 7.81
N PHE A 53 6.44 -11.41 6.73
CA PHE A 53 5.32 -10.63 6.19
C PHE A 53 4.06 -10.82 7.04
N LYS A 54 3.61 -9.74 7.70
CA LYS A 54 2.42 -9.75 8.58
C LYS A 54 1.16 -9.22 7.90
N GLY A 55 1.22 -8.91 6.61
CA GLY A 55 0.16 -8.27 5.85
C GLY A 55 0.45 -6.80 5.53
N ALA A 56 -0.40 -6.22 4.69
CA ALA A 56 -0.28 -4.83 4.26
C ALA A 56 -0.80 -3.84 5.30
N VAL A 57 -0.24 -2.64 5.29
CA VAL A 57 -0.86 -1.47 5.92
C VAL A 57 -1.95 -0.94 4.99
N ILE A 58 -3.15 -0.75 5.51
CA ILE A 58 -4.32 -0.34 4.72
C ILE A 58 -4.82 1.01 5.22
N PHE A 59 -4.98 1.96 4.29
CA PHE A 59 -5.61 3.25 4.54
C PHE A 59 -6.94 3.34 3.78
N GLU A 60 -8.05 3.31 4.52
CA GLU A 60 -9.39 3.55 3.96
C GLU A 60 -9.61 5.06 3.84
N ILE A 61 -9.18 5.63 2.73
CA ILE A 61 -9.11 7.10 2.58
C ILE A 61 -10.50 7.73 2.53
N ASP A 62 -11.55 6.98 2.21
CA ASP A 62 -12.95 7.44 2.33
C ASP A 62 -13.39 7.70 3.78
N ARG A 63 -12.66 7.16 4.77
CA ARG A 63 -12.90 7.36 6.21
C ARG A 63 -11.91 8.33 6.85
N MET A 64 -10.99 8.90 6.08
CA MET A 64 -9.99 9.84 6.56
C MET A 64 -10.40 11.27 6.27
N ARG A 65 -10.20 12.19 7.24
CA ARG A 65 -10.50 13.62 7.09
C ARG A 65 -9.90 14.23 5.81
N ASP A 66 -8.66 13.86 5.48
CA ASP A 66 -7.95 14.35 4.30
C ASP A 66 -7.97 13.39 3.11
N GLY A 67 -8.92 12.45 3.06
CA GLY A 67 -8.99 11.41 2.04
C GLY A 67 -8.87 11.92 0.60
N ASN A 68 -9.59 13.01 0.28
CA ASN A 68 -9.53 13.63 -1.05
C ASN A 68 -8.15 14.21 -1.37
N ARG A 69 -7.49 14.84 -0.39
CA ARG A 69 -6.14 15.40 -0.56
C ARG A 69 -5.10 14.29 -0.69
N ILE A 70 -5.24 13.20 0.06
CA ILE A 70 -4.44 11.97 -0.08
C ILE A 70 -4.60 11.41 -1.50
N GLN A 71 -5.83 11.28 -2.00
CA GLN A 71 -6.07 10.78 -3.36
C GLN A 71 -5.45 11.67 -4.44
N GLN A 72 -5.46 12.99 -4.25
CA GLN A 72 -4.79 13.94 -5.16
C GLN A 72 -3.26 13.82 -5.10
N ALA A 73 -2.68 13.72 -3.90
CA ALA A 73 -1.23 13.52 -3.73
C ALA A 73 -0.77 12.19 -4.36
N LEU A 74 -1.55 11.12 -4.17
CA LEU A 74 -1.33 9.83 -4.84
C LEU A 74 -1.36 9.96 -6.37
N ALA A 75 -2.32 10.69 -6.91
CA ALA A 75 -2.41 10.94 -8.35
C ALA A 75 -1.18 11.68 -8.89
N LYS A 76 -0.67 12.69 -8.16
CA LYS A 76 0.58 13.39 -8.52
C LYS A 76 1.78 12.44 -8.48
N LYS A 77 1.87 11.60 -7.45
CA LYS A 77 3.00 10.69 -7.23
C LYS A 77 3.06 9.53 -8.22
N THR A 78 1.92 8.93 -8.56
CA THR A 78 1.88 7.68 -9.33
C THR A 78 1.21 7.80 -10.69
N GLY A 79 0.62 8.96 -11.01
CA GLY A 79 -0.25 9.15 -12.16
C GLY A 79 -1.64 8.49 -12.02
N ARG A 80 -1.89 7.72 -10.94
CA ARG A 80 -3.15 7.00 -10.75
C ARG A 80 -4.13 7.79 -9.88
N ARG A 81 -5.25 8.17 -10.49
CA ARG A 81 -6.35 8.89 -9.82
C ARG A 81 -7.33 7.99 -9.08
N THR A 82 -7.24 6.68 -9.23
CA THR A 82 -8.19 5.69 -8.71
C THR A 82 -7.62 4.92 -7.51
N VAL A 83 -8.53 4.35 -6.71
CA VAL A 83 -8.20 3.32 -5.73
C VAL A 83 -8.50 1.92 -6.32
N PRO A 84 -7.80 0.86 -5.88
CA PRO A 84 -6.68 0.92 -4.95
C PRO A 84 -5.44 1.54 -5.60
N ASN A 85 -4.59 2.15 -4.77
CA ASN A 85 -3.21 2.48 -5.14
C ASN A 85 -2.30 1.68 -4.21
N VAL A 86 -1.63 0.68 -4.77
CA VAL A 86 -0.85 -0.31 -4.02
C VAL A 86 0.63 -0.02 -4.19
N PHE A 87 1.35 -0.05 -3.08
CA PHE A 87 2.80 0.11 -3.04
C PHE A 87 3.43 -1.17 -2.47
N VAL A 88 4.54 -1.58 -3.08
CA VAL A 88 5.42 -2.64 -2.56
C VAL A 88 6.84 -2.09 -2.60
N ASN A 89 7.54 -2.16 -1.46
CA ASN A 89 8.90 -1.62 -1.31
C ASN A 89 9.01 -0.14 -1.77
N GLY A 90 8.12 0.73 -1.27
CA GLY A 90 8.08 2.15 -1.64
C GLY A 90 7.62 2.49 -3.07
N LYS A 91 7.43 1.51 -3.95
CA LYS A 91 7.09 1.71 -5.36
C LYS A 91 5.63 1.36 -5.64
N SER A 92 4.94 2.20 -6.41
CA SER A 92 3.58 1.89 -6.85
C SER A 92 3.59 0.71 -7.82
N VAL A 93 2.76 -0.29 -7.55
CA VAL A 93 2.58 -1.47 -8.40
C VAL A 93 1.25 -1.46 -9.16
N GLY A 94 0.44 -0.41 -8.96
CA GLY A 94 -0.81 -0.18 -9.67
C GLY A 94 -2.05 -0.38 -8.80
N GLY A 95 -3.13 -0.85 -9.43
CA GLY A 95 -4.44 -1.07 -8.81
C GLY A 95 -4.79 -2.55 -8.64
N GLY A 96 -6.08 -2.86 -8.49
CA GLY A 96 -6.56 -4.20 -8.19
C GLY A 96 -6.17 -5.23 -9.25
N ASP A 97 -6.42 -4.91 -10.52
CA ASP A 97 -6.09 -5.80 -11.64
C ASP A 97 -4.58 -6.04 -11.77
N ASP A 98 -3.78 -5.01 -11.48
CA ASP A 98 -2.32 -5.11 -11.52
C ASP A 98 -1.81 -6.07 -10.44
N VAL A 99 -2.38 -6.00 -9.23
CA VAL A 99 -2.04 -6.93 -8.13
C VAL A 99 -2.47 -8.37 -8.45
N VAL A 100 -3.70 -8.56 -8.95
CA VAL A 100 -4.18 -9.89 -9.38
C VAL A 100 -3.26 -10.46 -10.46
N ARG A 101 -2.83 -9.65 -11.44
CA ARG A 101 -1.88 -10.08 -12.46
C ARG A 101 -0.53 -10.47 -11.87
N LEU A 102 0.01 -9.70 -10.92
CA LEU A 102 1.27 -10.02 -10.24
C LEU A 102 1.17 -11.33 -9.44
N SER A 103 0.04 -11.58 -8.78
CA SER A 103 -0.23 -12.82 -8.06
C SER A 103 -0.27 -14.02 -9.01
N ARG A 104 -1.08 -13.95 -10.08
CA ARG A 104 -1.20 -15.01 -11.10
C ARG A 104 0.10 -15.31 -11.84
N THR A 105 0.96 -14.31 -12.01
CA THR A 105 2.28 -14.46 -12.64
C THR A 105 3.38 -14.83 -11.65
N HIS A 106 3.03 -15.16 -10.40
CA HIS A 106 3.96 -15.54 -9.33
C HIS A 106 5.02 -14.49 -9.00
N LYS A 107 4.77 -13.22 -9.35
CA LYS A 107 5.67 -12.08 -9.11
C LYS A 107 5.41 -11.38 -7.78
N LEU A 108 4.19 -11.50 -7.24
CA LEU A 108 3.80 -10.79 -6.02
C LEU A 108 4.61 -11.24 -4.79
N SER A 109 4.69 -12.55 -4.50
CA SER A 109 5.44 -13.06 -3.35
C SER A 109 6.93 -12.69 -3.38
N PRO A 110 7.68 -12.84 -4.49
CA PRO A 110 9.06 -12.36 -4.60
C PRO A 110 9.21 -10.86 -4.28
N MET A 111 8.33 -10.01 -4.83
CA MET A 111 8.40 -8.57 -4.55
C MET A 111 8.17 -8.25 -3.07
N ILE A 112 7.25 -8.95 -2.41
CA ILE A 112 6.97 -8.77 -0.98
C ILE A 112 8.14 -9.29 -0.14
N ARG A 113 8.79 -10.40 -0.53
CA ARG A 113 9.99 -10.93 0.12
C ARG A 113 11.12 -9.89 0.12
N ASP A 114 11.41 -9.31 -1.04
CA ASP A 114 12.42 -8.26 -1.16
C ASP A 114 12.06 -7.03 -0.32
N ALA A 115 10.78 -6.66 -0.29
CA ALA A 115 10.29 -5.54 0.51
C ALA A 115 10.44 -5.79 2.02
N VAL A 116 10.12 -6.99 2.50
CA VAL A 116 10.29 -7.36 3.92
C VAL A 116 11.76 -7.29 4.30
N SER A 117 12.66 -7.83 3.47
CA SER A 117 14.10 -7.75 3.70
C SER A 117 14.59 -6.30 3.76
N ALA A 118 14.12 -5.41 2.89
CA ALA A 118 14.52 -4.00 2.89
C ALA A 118 14.04 -3.23 4.14
N VAL A 119 12.81 -3.47 4.59
CA VAL A 119 12.24 -2.78 5.77
C VAL A 119 12.89 -3.26 7.06
N SER A 120 13.24 -4.56 7.17
CA SER A 120 13.93 -5.09 8.36
C SER A 120 15.35 -4.56 8.57
N VAL A 121 15.98 -3.98 7.55
CA VAL A 121 17.34 -3.40 7.65
C VAL A 121 17.32 -1.91 8.00
N SER A 122 16.15 -1.26 7.89
CA SER A 122 15.99 0.18 8.12
C SER A 122 15.37 0.53 9.48
N ALA A 123 15.11 -0.47 10.33
CA ALA A 123 14.52 -0.34 11.67
C ALA A 123 15.57 -0.67 12.75
#